data_AF-A0A520I2D6-F1
#
_entry.id   AF-A0A520I2D6-F1
#
_cell.length_a   1.000
_cell.length_b   1.000
_cell.length_c   1.000
_cell.angle_alpha   90.00
_cell.angle_beta   90.00
_cell.angle_gamma   90.00
#
_symmetry.space_group_name_H-M   'P 1'
#
loop_
_entity.id
_entity.type
_entity.pdbx_description
1 polymer ?
#
loop_
_entity_poly.entity_id
_entity_poly.type
_entity_poly.pdbx_seq_one_letter_code
_entity_poly.pdbx_strand_id
1 'polypeptide(L)'
;MRWPQSSLSGYRTYPYYHHIFHLFTKHGIPANRVCLKIPSTGAGLVTCAQLQKEGINTLATTLFSVDQAVAAVQAGCYYIAPYFNELSVHYDPETWVDYGDDTADKHPMCPVIRDIVEMYRVLEKKPMVMPAR
;
A
#
# COMPACT_ATOMS: atom_id res chain seq x y z
N MET A 1 -10.25 -8.32 -10.04
CA MET A 1 -9.34 -8.63 -8.91
C MET A 1 -10.17 -9.12 -7.71
N ARG A 2 -9.98 -10.35 -7.18
CA ARG A 2 -10.67 -10.77 -5.94
C ARG A 2 -9.87 -10.27 -4.74
N TRP A 3 -10.45 -9.37 -3.97
CA TRP A 3 -9.88 -8.93 -2.71
C TRP A 3 -9.87 -10.07 -1.69
N PRO A 4 -8.81 -10.26 -0.89
CA PRO A 4 -8.89 -11.13 0.25
C PRO A 4 -10.06 -10.66 1.13
N GLN A 5 -11.03 -11.51 1.43
CA GLN A 5 -12.12 -11.15 2.35
C GLN A 5 -11.59 -10.70 3.73
N SER A 6 -10.33 -11.03 4.04
CA SER A 6 -9.62 -10.57 5.22
C SER A 6 -9.28 -9.07 5.21
N SER A 7 -9.30 -8.35 4.09
CA SER A 7 -8.90 -6.92 4.04
C SER A 7 -9.97 -5.93 4.51
N LEU A 8 -11.19 -6.40 4.78
CA LEU A 8 -12.34 -5.56 5.12
C LEU A 8 -12.79 -5.67 6.59
N SER A 9 -12.12 -6.50 7.40
CA SER A 9 -12.50 -6.75 8.79
C SER A 9 -11.28 -6.77 9.69
N GLY A 10 -11.13 -5.76 10.56
CA GLY A 10 -9.98 -5.67 11.47
C GLY A 10 -9.79 -6.92 12.33
N TYR A 11 -10.88 -7.59 12.73
CA TYR A 11 -10.85 -8.85 13.48
C TYR A 11 -10.20 -10.02 12.72
N ARG A 12 -10.20 -9.99 11.39
CA ARG A 12 -9.63 -11.05 10.55
C ARG A 12 -8.33 -10.63 9.88
N THR A 13 -8.13 -9.34 9.63
CA THR A 13 -6.96 -8.81 8.92
C THR A 13 -5.68 -9.09 9.70
N TYR A 14 -5.60 -8.67 10.97
CA TYR A 14 -4.38 -8.83 11.77
C TYR A 14 -3.98 -10.29 12.00
N PRO A 15 -4.86 -11.20 12.48
CA PRO A 15 -4.48 -12.59 12.69
C PRO A 15 -3.99 -13.28 11.42
N TYR A 16 -4.58 -12.95 10.27
CA TYR A 16 -4.17 -13.47 8.97
C TYR A 16 -2.74 -13.04 8.59
N TYR A 17 -2.44 -11.74 8.66
CA TYR A 17 -1.12 -11.22 8.29
C TYR A 17 -0.03 -11.62 9.30
N HIS A 18 -0.36 -11.65 10.59
CA HIS A 18 0.52 -12.16 11.63
C HIS A 18 0.84 -13.64 11.41
N HIS A 19 -0.16 -14.47 11.05
CA HIS A 19 0.06 -15.88 10.70
C HIS A 19 0.99 -16.03 9.49
N ILE A 20 0.77 -15.26 8.42
CA ILE A 20 1.64 -15.28 7.23
C ILE A 20 3.09 -14.98 7.61
N PHE A 21 3.34 -13.93 8.39
CA PHE A 21 4.69 -13.59 8.84
C PHE A 21 5.36 -14.76 9.58
N HIS A 22 4.64 -15.42 10.48
CA HIS A 22 5.14 -16.57 11.23
C HIS A 22 5.41 -17.80 10.37
N LEU A 23 4.68 -17.98 9.26
CA LEU A 23 5.01 -19.05 8.31
C LEU A 23 6.39 -18.83 7.69
N PHE A 24 6.72 -17.60 7.28
CA PHE A 24 8.05 -17.28 6.74
C PHE A 24 9.15 -17.51 7.77
N THR A 25 8.99 -17.02 8.99
CA THR A 25 10.02 -17.17 10.04
C THR A 25 10.19 -18.63 10.47
N LYS A 26 9.10 -19.41 10.55
CA LYS A 26 9.14 -20.87 10.81
C LYS A 26 9.94 -21.64 9.76
N HIS A 27 9.96 -21.16 8.52
CA HIS A 27 10.75 -21.76 7.43
C HIS A 27 12.15 -21.15 7.29
N GLY A 28 12.65 -20.45 8.32
CA GLY A 28 14.03 -19.95 8.38
C GLY A 28 14.25 -18.66 7.58
N ILE A 29 13.20 -18.00 7.10
CA ILE A 29 13.32 -16.72 6.41
C ILE A 29 13.37 -15.62 7.47
N PRO A 30 14.46 -14.82 7.53
CA PRO A 30 14.62 -13.83 8.60
C PRO A 30 13.62 -12.69 8.45
N ALA A 31 13.16 -12.14 9.58
CA ALA A 31 12.14 -11.09 9.64
C ALA A 31 12.46 -9.87 8.76
N ASN A 32 13.73 -9.46 8.71
CA ASN A 32 14.18 -8.31 7.91
C ASN A 32 14.10 -8.52 6.39
N ARG A 33 13.83 -9.75 5.93
CA ARG A 33 13.60 -10.11 4.51
C ARG A 33 12.13 -10.19 4.16
N VAL A 34 11.22 -9.98 5.12
CA VAL A 34 9.77 -10.04 4.92
C VAL A 34 9.19 -8.65 5.04
N CYS A 35 8.37 -8.26 4.07
CA CYS A 35 7.54 -7.06 4.13
C CYS A 35 6.13 -7.45 3.70
N LEU A 36 5.16 -7.32 4.60
CA LEU A 36 3.78 -7.74 4.34
C LEU A 36 3.06 -6.69 3.49
N LYS A 37 2.55 -7.09 2.32
CA LYS A 37 1.77 -6.24 1.43
C LYS A 37 0.29 -6.24 1.85
N ILE A 38 -0.20 -5.11 2.34
CA ILE A 38 -1.53 -4.96 2.95
C ILE A 38 -2.31 -3.85 2.21
N PRO A 39 -3.54 -4.08 1.74
CA PRO A 39 -4.39 -3.04 1.20
C PRO A 39 -4.58 -1.84 2.15
N SER A 40 -4.49 -0.62 1.64
CA SER A 40 -4.72 0.63 2.39
C SER A 40 -6.20 0.91 2.66
N THR A 41 -6.90 -0.09 3.20
CA THR A 41 -8.24 0.04 3.80
C THR A 41 -8.10 0.46 5.27
N GLY A 42 -9.19 0.91 5.91
CA GLY A 42 -9.15 1.23 7.34
C GLY A 42 -8.66 0.07 8.22
N ALA A 43 -9.20 -1.13 8.00
CA ALA A 43 -8.76 -2.34 8.71
C ALA A 43 -7.30 -2.73 8.39
N GLY A 44 -6.87 -2.56 7.14
CA GLY A 44 -5.51 -2.82 6.71
C GLY A 44 -4.50 -1.88 7.37
N LEU A 45 -4.78 -0.58 7.43
CA LEU A 45 -3.89 0.40 8.04
C LEU A 45 -3.82 0.27 9.57
N VAL A 46 -4.94 -0.05 10.23
CA VAL A 46 -4.91 -0.43 11.66
C VAL A 46 -4.04 -1.67 11.88
N THR A 47 -4.14 -2.67 11.00
CA THR A 47 -3.28 -3.86 11.06
C THR A 47 -1.80 -3.51 10.85
N CYS A 48 -1.49 -2.62 9.90
CA CYS A 48 -0.12 -2.15 9.69
C CYS A 48 0.45 -1.50 10.96
N ALA A 49 -0.34 -0.64 11.62
CA ALA A 49 0.06 0.02 12.87
C ALA A 49 0.26 -0.96 14.03
N GLN A 50 -0.51 -2.05 14.10
CA GLN A 50 -0.32 -3.11 15.10
C GLN A 50 0.98 -3.89 14.84
N LEU A 51 1.17 -4.37 13.61
CA LEU A 51 2.36 -5.12 13.20
C LEU A 51 3.65 -4.29 13.34
N GLN A 52 3.57 -2.98 13.10
CA GLN A 52 4.70 -2.09 13.28
C GLN A 52 5.18 -2.00 14.74
N LYS A 53 4.27 -2.12 15.73
CA LYS A 53 4.64 -2.17 17.16
C LYS A 53 5.43 -3.43 17.50
N GLU A 54 5.31 -4.48 16.69
CA GLU A 54 6.05 -5.73 16.80
C GLU A 54 7.35 -5.71 15.96
N GLY A 55 7.63 -4.62 15.26
CA GLY A 55 8.80 -4.49 14.37
C GLY A 55 8.64 -5.24 13.04
N ILE A 56 7.41 -5.58 12.64
CA ILE A 56 7.12 -6.26 11.39
C ILE A 56 6.91 -5.23 10.27
N ASN A 57 7.78 -5.27 9.26
CA ASN A 57 7.69 -4.36 8.11
C ASN A 57 6.42 -4.61 7.28
N THR A 58 5.73 -3.52 6.94
CA THR A 58 4.52 -3.54 6.12
C THR A 58 4.62 -2.59 4.93
N LEU A 59 3.91 -2.92 3.86
CA LEU A 59 3.73 -2.10 2.67
C LEU A 59 2.23 -1.85 2.49
N ALA A 60 1.82 -0.58 2.44
CA ALA A 60 0.44 -0.22 2.09
C ALA A 60 0.27 -0.20 0.56
N THR A 61 -0.57 -1.09 0.03
CA THR A 61 -0.88 -1.20 -1.40
C THR A 61 -2.30 -0.74 -1.70
N THR A 62 -2.70 -0.70 -2.97
CA THR A 62 -4.05 -0.29 -3.42
C THR A 62 -4.40 1.10 -2.92
N LEU A 63 -3.41 1.96 -3.07
CA LEU A 63 -3.39 3.33 -2.64
C LEU A 63 -3.60 4.20 -3.88
N PHE A 64 -4.68 4.97 -3.87
CA PHE A 64 -5.14 5.79 -4.98
C PHE A 64 -5.31 7.26 -4.59
N SER A 65 -5.09 7.62 -3.31
CA SER A 65 -5.22 9.00 -2.83
C SER A 65 -4.11 9.41 -1.88
N VAL A 66 -3.92 10.72 -1.75
CA VAL A 66 -3.00 11.32 -0.78
C VAL A 66 -3.41 10.97 0.66
N ASP A 67 -4.71 10.95 0.97
CA ASP A 67 -5.20 10.60 2.30
C ASP A 67 -4.79 9.19 2.73
N GLN A 68 -4.88 8.22 1.82
CA GLN A 68 -4.40 6.86 2.07
C GLN A 68 -2.89 6.83 2.31
N ALA A 69 -2.12 7.67 1.61
CA ALA A 69 -0.67 7.79 1.83
C ALA A 69 -0.36 8.39 3.20
N VAL A 70 -1.05 9.46 3.60
CA VAL A 70 -0.90 10.07 4.94
C VAL A 70 -1.24 9.04 6.02
N ALA A 71 -2.34 8.32 5.89
CA ALA A 71 -2.74 7.30 6.85
C ALA A 71 -1.75 6.13 6.92
N ALA A 72 -1.15 5.71 5.80
CA ALA A 72 -0.08 4.72 5.77
C ALA A 72 1.20 5.19 6.47
N VAL A 73 1.57 6.46 6.29
CA VAL A 73 2.70 7.08 7.02
C VAL A 73 2.42 7.09 8.52
N GLN A 74 1.20 7.46 8.93
CA GLN A 74 0.79 7.47 10.34
C GLN A 74 0.75 6.06 10.95
N ALA A 75 0.38 5.06 10.17
CA ALA A 75 0.42 3.65 10.56
C ALA A 75 1.86 3.08 10.65
N GLY A 76 2.87 3.84 10.24
CA GLY A 76 4.26 3.42 10.30
C GLY A 76 4.62 2.36 9.27
N CYS A 77 3.90 2.30 8.16
CA CYS A 77 4.27 1.43 7.03
C CYS A 77 5.71 1.72 6.59
N TYR A 78 6.44 0.67 6.23
CA TYR A 78 7.81 0.78 5.75
C TYR A 78 7.87 1.22 4.27
N TYR A 79 6.90 0.78 3.47
CA TYR A 79 6.70 1.20 2.09
C TYR A 79 5.25 1.62 1.83
N ILE A 80 5.05 2.45 0.81
CA ILE A 80 3.74 2.63 0.17
C ILE A 80 3.82 2.32 -1.32
N ALA A 81 2.72 1.83 -1.87
CA ALA A 81 2.58 1.53 -3.29
C ALA A 81 1.36 2.23 -3.88
N PRO A 82 1.49 3.52 -4.26
CA PRO A 82 0.48 4.20 -5.07
C PRO A 82 0.35 3.49 -6.42
N TYR A 83 -0.89 3.26 -6.85
CA TYR A 83 -1.16 2.70 -8.16
C TYR A 83 -1.05 3.77 -9.24
N PHE A 84 -0.43 3.42 -10.37
CA PHE A 84 -0.37 4.31 -11.51
C PHE A 84 -1.63 4.24 -12.36
N ASN A 85 -2.17 3.04 -12.63
CA ASN A 85 -3.43 2.91 -13.36
C ASN A 85 -4.60 3.50 -12.55
N GLU A 86 -5.62 4.02 -13.23
CA GLU A 86 -6.81 4.51 -12.53
C GLU A 86 -7.56 3.36 -11.84
N LEU A 87 -8.26 3.73 -10.77
CA LEU A 87 -9.07 2.78 -9.99
C LEU A 87 -10.08 2.01 -10.86
N SER A 88 -10.70 2.66 -11.85
CA SER A 88 -11.71 2.07 -12.73
C SER A 88 -11.19 0.86 -13.51
N VAL A 89 -9.93 0.91 -13.96
CA VAL A 89 -9.29 -0.16 -14.76
C VAL A 89 -9.25 -1.49 -14.02
N HIS A 90 -9.23 -1.46 -12.69
CA HIS A 90 -9.22 -2.67 -11.85
C HIS A 90 -10.60 -3.34 -11.70
N TYR A 91 -11.68 -2.63 -12.07
CA TYR A 91 -13.05 -3.15 -12.12
C TYR A 91 -13.48 -3.47 -13.54
N ASP A 92 -13.13 -2.60 -14.48
CA ASP A 92 -13.45 -2.70 -15.89
C ASP A 92 -12.20 -2.37 -16.73
N PRO A 93 -11.52 -3.40 -17.28
CA PRO A 93 -10.34 -3.21 -18.11
C PRO A 93 -10.59 -2.37 -19.37
N GLU A 94 -11.84 -2.25 -19.84
CA GLU A 94 -12.17 -1.44 -21.02
C GLU A 94 -12.03 0.06 -20.75
N THR A 95 -12.01 0.47 -19.47
CA THR A 95 -11.77 1.87 -19.08
C THR A 95 -10.31 2.30 -19.14
N TRP A 96 -9.38 1.40 -19.48
CA TRP A 96 -7.98 1.74 -19.62
C TRP A 96 -7.73 2.66 -20.80
N VAL A 97 -6.95 3.72 -20.57
CA VAL A 97 -6.59 4.71 -21.58
C VAL A 97 -5.08 4.68 -21.81
N ASP A 98 -4.67 4.60 -23.08
CA ASP A 98 -3.29 4.84 -23.48
C ASP A 98 -3.05 6.34 -23.63
N TYR A 99 -2.25 6.91 -22.73
CA TYR A 99 -1.90 8.33 -22.76
C TYR A 99 -0.67 8.61 -23.65
N GLY A 100 -0.03 7.58 -24.21
CA GLY A 100 1.17 7.72 -25.05
C GLY A 100 2.29 8.48 -24.36
N ASP A 101 3.03 9.28 -25.12
CA ASP A 101 4.18 10.05 -24.61
C ASP A 101 3.78 11.19 -23.64
N ASP A 102 2.51 11.61 -23.65
CA ASP A 102 1.99 12.69 -22.81
C ASP A 102 1.56 12.22 -21.41
N THR A 103 1.92 10.99 -21.03
CA THR A 103 1.53 10.34 -19.77
C THR A 103 1.78 11.23 -18.55
N ALA A 104 2.93 11.93 -18.48
CA ALA A 104 3.30 12.78 -17.34
C ALA A 104 2.34 13.96 -17.09
N ASP A 105 1.69 14.44 -18.15
CA ASP A 105 0.82 15.61 -18.12
C ASP A 105 -0.66 15.24 -18.13
N LYS A 106 -1.03 14.16 -18.84
CA LYS A 106 -2.42 13.77 -19.06
C LYS A 106 -2.92 12.69 -18.09
N HIS A 107 -2.04 11.84 -17.55
CA HIS A 107 -2.47 10.74 -16.71
C HIS A 107 -2.98 11.26 -15.34
N PRO A 108 -4.23 10.96 -14.92
CA PRO A 108 -4.83 11.53 -13.72
C PRO A 108 -4.11 11.14 -12.42
N MET A 109 -3.45 9.99 -12.40
CA MET A 109 -2.61 9.58 -11.26
C MET A 109 -1.25 10.31 -11.16
N CYS A 110 -0.77 10.98 -12.21
CA CYS A 110 0.48 11.75 -12.15
C CYS A 110 0.44 12.87 -11.09
N PRO A 111 -0.55 13.79 -11.07
CA PRO A 111 -0.64 14.78 -10.01
C PRO A 111 -0.78 14.15 -8.62
N VAL A 112 -1.56 13.07 -8.47
CA VAL A 112 -1.71 12.37 -7.18
C VAL A 112 -0.37 11.83 -6.67
N ILE A 113 0.42 11.20 -7.54
CA ILE A 113 1.73 10.67 -7.15
C ILE A 113 2.72 11.80 -6.85
N ARG A 114 2.68 12.91 -7.59
CA ARG A 114 3.48 14.11 -7.28
C ARG A 114 3.13 14.64 -5.89
N ASP A 115 1.84 14.75 -5.56
CA ASP A 115 1.38 15.23 -4.26
C ASP A 115 1.76 14.28 -3.12
N ILE A 116 1.71 12.96 -3.37
CA ILE A 116 2.22 11.96 -2.41
C ILE A 116 3.72 12.16 -2.17
N VAL A 117 4.52 12.31 -3.22
CA VAL A 117 5.98 12.52 -3.08
C VAL A 117 6.27 13.81 -2.33
N GLU A 118 5.55 14.89 -2.61
CA GLU A 118 5.72 16.17 -1.92
C GLU A 118 5.31 16.09 -0.44
N MET A 119 4.18 15.45 -0.16
CA MET A 119 3.72 15.20 1.21
C MET A 119 4.79 14.46 2.03
N TYR A 120 5.49 13.50 1.43
CA TYR A 120 6.58 12.78 2.09
C TYR A 120 7.77 13.67 2.43
N ARG A 121 8.12 14.61 1.55
CA ARG A 121 9.19 15.59 1.80
C ARG A 121 8.84 16.47 2.98
N VAL A 122 7.60 16.96 3.05
CA VAL A 122 7.12 17.83 4.13
C VAL A 122 7.08 17.11 5.49
N LEU A 123 6.67 15.84 5.51
CA LEU A 123 6.58 15.09 6.77
C LEU A 123 7.94 14.68 7.35
N GLU A 124 9.04 14.84 6.62
CA GLU A 124 10.38 14.31 6.96
C GLU A 124 10.37 12.81 7.32
N LYS A 125 9.33 12.08 6.91
CA LYS A 125 9.12 10.67 7.23
C LYS A 125 9.61 9.79 6.09
N LYS A 126 10.21 8.65 6.48
CA LYS A 126 10.98 7.75 5.62
C LYS A 126 10.25 6.56 4.97
N PRO A 127 8.91 6.45 4.82
CA PRO A 127 8.44 5.31 4.03
C PRO A 127 8.95 5.48 2.59
N MET A 128 9.41 4.39 2.01
CA MET A 128 9.88 4.42 0.63
C MET A 128 8.67 4.30 -0.31
N VAL A 129 8.61 5.16 -1.32
CA VAL A 129 7.53 5.14 -2.32
C VAL A 129 7.92 4.18 -3.46
N MET A 130 7.10 3.16 -3.69
CA MET A 130 7.29 2.20 -4.77
C MET A 130 6.02 2.09 -5.61
N PRO A 131 5.89 2.84 -6.73
CA PRO A 131 4.72 2.79 -7.59
C PRO A 131 4.38 1.36 -8.03
N ALA A 132 3.09 1.03 -8.02
CA ALA A 132 2.56 -0.25 -8.50
C ALA A 132 1.76 -0.08 -9.80
N ARG A 133 1.72 -1.14 -10.59
CA ARG A 133 0.90 -1.24 -11.80
C ARG A 133 -0.38 -2.04 -11.52
#